data_AF-D5RLG1-F1
#
_entry.id   AF-D5RLG1-F1
#
_cell.length_a   1.000
_cell.length_b   1.000
_cell.length_c   1.000
_cell.angle_alpha   90.00
_cell.angle_beta   90.00
_cell.angle_gamma   90.00
#
_symmetry.space_group_name_H-M   'P 1'
#
loop_
_entity.id
_entity.type
_entity.pdbx_description
1 polymer ?
#
loop_
_entity_poly.entity_id
_entity_poly.type
_entity_poly.pdbx_seq_one_letter_code
_entity_poly.pdbx_strand_id
1 'polypeptide(L)'
;MPRSLPALLAGLLLAAPVTQARAADPAFESLVPGLAITPLASLPPAPASARQRQGCETRLMRNPRSEAARQVAAAGWGVTGEEKLGRYQAVSFAGEFQGGTSGSCQIGQGNVAIFEGGRLLAVAYAERGAPRSIGGIAPLWPDGLRLWDGDFLAAPLADLRPAG
;
A
#
# COMPACT_ATOMS: atom_id res chain seq x y z
N MET A 1 14.16 75.61 -20.11
CA MET A 1 13.76 74.56 -19.16
C MET A 1 14.11 73.20 -19.77
N PRO A 2 15.17 72.51 -19.33
CA PRO A 2 15.48 71.18 -19.83
C PRO A 2 14.68 70.11 -19.05
N ARG A 3 14.13 69.14 -19.77
CA ARG A 3 13.45 67.96 -19.20
C ARG A 3 14.44 66.80 -19.10
N SER A 4 14.69 66.33 -17.89
CA SER A 4 15.48 65.13 -17.61
C SER A 4 14.60 63.88 -17.80
N LEU A 5 15.09 62.88 -18.56
CA LEU A 5 14.53 61.52 -18.57
C LEU A 5 15.27 60.64 -17.54
N PRO A 6 14.56 59.78 -16.78
CA PRO A 6 15.21 58.76 -15.96
C PRO A 6 15.47 57.50 -16.80
N ALA A 7 16.70 56.99 -16.73
CA ALA A 7 17.07 55.70 -17.29
C ALA A 7 16.59 54.58 -16.36
N LEU A 8 15.65 53.75 -16.83
CA LEU A 8 15.26 52.49 -16.19
C LEU A 8 16.32 51.41 -16.50
N LEU A 9 17.08 51.00 -15.49
CA LEU A 9 17.91 49.79 -15.53
C LEU A 9 17.04 48.57 -15.19
N ALA A 10 16.75 47.75 -16.20
CA ALA A 10 16.16 46.43 -16.03
C ALA A 10 17.26 45.40 -15.73
N GLY A 11 17.31 44.90 -14.49
CA GLY A 11 18.18 43.80 -14.09
C GLY A 11 17.63 42.46 -14.57
N LEU A 12 18.32 41.81 -15.51
CA LEU A 12 18.04 40.43 -15.93
C LEU A 12 18.49 39.45 -14.83
N LEU A 13 17.52 38.87 -14.12
CA LEU A 13 17.76 37.74 -13.22
C LEU A 13 17.83 36.45 -14.03
N LEU A 14 19.04 35.90 -14.17
CA LEU A 14 19.29 34.57 -14.74
C LEU A 14 18.76 33.50 -13.77
N ALA A 15 17.57 32.97 -14.05
CA ALA A 15 17.04 31.80 -13.36
C ALA A 15 17.79 30.53 -13.86
N ALA A 16 18.68 29.98 -13.03
CA ALA A 16 19.28 28.68 -13.30
C ALA A 16 18.24 27.57 -13.12
N PRO A 17 18.19 26.55 -14.00
CA PRO A 17 17.29 25.42 -13.83
C PRO A 17 17.77 24.58 -12.64
N VAL A 18 17.01 24.58 -11.55
CA VAL A 18 17.21 23.63 -10.45
C VAL A 18 16.74 22.26 -10.93
N THR A 19 17.68 21.39 -11.31
CA THR A 19 17.38 19.98 -11.57
C THR A 19 17.15 19.29 -10.21
N GLN A 20 15.89 19.10 -9.80
CA GLN A 20 15.58 18.26 -8.65
C GLN A 20 15.90 16.81 -9.01
N ALA A 21 16.94 16.25 -8.37
CA ALA A 21 17.19 14.82 -8.39
C ALA A 21 16.00 14.11 -7.74
N ARG A 22 15.24 13.31 -8.51
CA ARG A 22 14.29 12.37 -7.92
C ARG A 22 15.08 11.36 -7.12
N ALA A 23 14.76 11.23 -5.83
CA ALA A 23 15.22 10.09 -5.05
C ALA A 23 14.80 8.81 -5.78
N ALA A 24 15.72 7.84 -5.88
CA ALA A 24 15.40 6.54 -6.44
C ALA A 24 14.26 5.90 -5.65
N ASP A 25 13.38 5.19 -6.34
CA ASP A 25 12.31 4.45 -5.67
C ASP A 25 12.92 3.43 -4.70
N PRO A 26 12.33 3.26 -3.51
CA PRO A 26 12.85 2.31 -2.54
C PRO A 26 12.81 0.90 -3.14
N ALA A 27 13.89 0.15 -2.90
CA ALA A 27 13.91 -1.27 -3.22
C ALA A 27 13.10 -2.05 -2.17
N PHE A 28 12.36 -3.04 -2.64
CA PHE A 28 11.64 -3.99 -1.79
C PHE A 28 12.14 -5.39 -2.07
N GLU A 29 12.39 -6.15 -1.00
CA GLU A 29 12.91 -7.51 -1.08
C GLU A 29 12.09 -8.42 -0.17
N SER A 30 11.88 -9.66 -0.61
CA SER A 30 11.30 -10.72 0.21
C SER A 30 12.38 -11.72 0.59
N LEU A 31 12.52 -11.99 1.88
CA LEU A 31 13.37 -13.06 2.42
C LEU A 31 12.55 -14.29 2.84
N VAL A 32 11.24 -14.28 2.57
CA VAL A 32 10.32 -15.34 2.98
C VAL A 32 9.92 -16.14 1.73
N PRO A 33 10.26 -17.45 1.67
CA PRO A 33 9.87 -18.30 0.55
C PRO A 33 8.35 -18.28 0.31
N GLY A 34 7.94 -18.15 -0.95
CA GLY A 34 6.52 -18.10 -1.33
C GLY A 34 5.84 -16.75 -1.10
N LEU A 35 6.56 -15.73 -0.62
CA LEU A 35 6.11 -14.34 -0.65
C LEU A 35 6.96 -13.55 -1.65
N ALA A 36 6.30 -12.81 -2.53
CA ALA A 36 6.94 -11.91 -3.47
C ALA A 36 6.56 -10.46 -3.16
N ILE A 37 7.44 -9.53 -3.53
CA ILE A 37 7.14 -8.10 -3.56
C ILE A 37 7.47 -7.59 -4.96
N THR A 38 6.49 -6.96 -5.61
CA THR A 38 6.65 -6.46 -6.97
C THR A 38 6.39 -4.97 -7.02
N PRO A 39 7.33 -4.16 -7.55
CA PRO A 39 7.07 -2.75 -7.84
C PRO A 39 5.88 -2.58 -8.78
N LEU A 40 4.96 -1.69 -8.44
CA LEU A 40 3.73 -1.51 -9.19
C LEU A 40 3.27 -0.05 -9.09
N ALA A 41 2.96 0.56 -10.24
CA ALA A 41 2.55 1.97 -10.28
C ALA A 41 1.04 2.18 -10.07
N SER A 42 0.22 1.16 -10.34
CA SER A 42 -1.23 1.20 -10.16
C SER A 42 -1.79 -0.19 -9.85
N LEU A 43 -2.83 -0.24 -9.02
CA LEU A 43 -3.50 -1.50 -8.73
C LEU A 43 -4.35 -1.95 -9.93
N PRO A 44 -4.31 -3.23 -10.30
CA PRO A 44 -5.31 -3.77 -11.21
C PRO A 44 -6.70 -3.74 -10.57
N PRO A 45 -7.77 -3.73 -11.37
CA PRO A 45 -9.12 -3.94 -10.86
C PRO A 45 -9.21 -5.24 -10.06
N ALA A 46 -9.97 -5.22 -8.97
CA ALA A 46 -10.18 -6.41 -8.16
C ALA A 46 -10.89 -7.52 -8.94
N PRO A 47 -10.58 -8.80 -8.65
CA PRO A 47 -11.31 -9.92 -9.23
C PRO A 47 -12.80 -9.85 -8.82
N ALA A 48 -13.67 -10.45 -9.63
CA ALA A 48 -15.12 -10.44 -9.38
C ALA A 48 -15.50 -11.03 -8.01
N SER A 49 -14.72 -12.00 -7.51
CA SER A 49 -14.83 -12.60 -6.19
C SER A 49 -14.71 -11.59 -5.04
N ALA A 50 -14.01 -10.47 -5.23
CA ALA A 50 -13.82 -9.46 -4.17
C ALA A 50 -15.13 -8.79 -3.75
N ARG A 51 -16.14 -8.83 -4.63
CA ARG A 51 -17.50 -8.32 -4.35
C ARG A 51 -18.31 -9.29 -3.50
N GLN A 52 -17.96 -10.57 -3.51
CA GLN A 52 -18.64 -11.62 -2.76
C GLN A 52 -17.95 -11.77 -1.41
N ARG A 53 -18.45 -11.03 -0.42
CA ARG A 53 -17.84 -10.96 0.91
C ARG A 53 -18.28 -12.11 1.83
N GLN A 54 -19.29 -12.89 1.44
CA GLN A 54 -19.75 -14.10 2.11
C GLN A 54 -19.92 -13.98 3.65
N GLY A 55 -20.41 -12.85 4.15
CA GLY A 55 -20.57 -12.66 5.60
C GLY A 55 -19.32 -12.16 6.34
N CYS A 56 -18.23 -11.89 5.62
CA CYS A 56 -16.97 -11.37 6.16
C CYS A 56 -16.95 -9.84 6.32
N GLU A 57 -18.07 -9.13 6.19
CA GLU A 57 -18.11 -7.66 6.23
C GLU A 57 -17.62 -7.08 7.57
N THR A 58 -17.61 -7.89 8.63
CA THR A 58 -17.06 -7.55 9.94
C THR A 58 -15.53 -7.56 9.99
N ARG A 59 -14.88 -8.36 9.14
CA ARG A 59 -13.41 -8.39 8.98
C ARG A 59 -12.89 -7.32 8.03
N LEU A 60 -13.77 -6.76 7.20
CA LEU A 60 -13.38 -5.70 6.26
C LEU A 60 -13.36 -4.34 6.93
N MET A 61 -12.39 -3.52 6.51
CA MET A 61 -12.34 -2.12 6.86
C MET A 61 -13.45 -1.38 6.11
N ARG A 62 -14.58 -1.19 6.80
CA ARG A 62 -15.77 -0.51 6.26
C ARG A 62 -15.53 0.96 5.92
N ASN A 63 -14.57 1.61 6.58
CA ASN A 63 -14.24 3.02 6.35
C ASN A 63 -12.72 3.23 6.28
N PRO A 64 -12.14 3.26 5.06
CA PRO A 64 -10.70 3.50 4.88
C PRO A 64 -10.27 4.90 5.33
N ARG A 65 -9.32 4.97 6.28
CA ARG A 65 -8.89 6.24 6.89
C ARG A 65 -7.84 6.95 6.05
N SER A 66 -6.88 6.20 5.50
CA SER A 66 -5.85 6.76 4.62
C SER A 66 -6.32 6.92 3.19
N GLU A 67 -5.68 7.84 2.46
CA GLU A 67 -5.88 7.97 1.01
C GLU A 67 -5.52 6.68 0.27
N ALA A 68 -4.40 6.05 0.65
CA ALA A 68 -3.95 4.78 0.10
C ALA A 68 -5.04 3.70 0.19
N ALA A 69 -5.67 3.55 1.36
CA ALA A 69 -6.71 2.54 1.54
C ALA A 69 -7.99 2.88 0.77
N ARG A 70 -8.32 4.17 0.59
CA ARG A 70 -9.39 4.60 -0.31
C ARG A 70 -9.08 4.27 -1.77
N GLN A 71 -7.83 4.41 -2.23
CA GLN A 71 -7.43 4.01 -3.58
C GLN A 71 -7.59 2.49 -3.78
N VAL A 72 -7.18 1.68 -2.81
CA VAL A 72 -7.37 0.22 -2.84
C VAL A 72 -8.86 -0.15 -2.91
N ALA A 73 -9.69 0.46 -2.07
CA ALA A 73 -11.15 0.24 -2.10
C ALA A 73 -11.78 0.71 -3.42
N ALA A 74 -11.33 1.83 -3.99
CA ALA A 74 -11.82 2.34 -5.27
C ALA A 74 -11.47 1.41 -6.45
N ALA A 75 -10.37 0.67 -6.36
CA ALA A 75 -10.03 -0.41 -7.29
C ALA A 75 -10.90 -1.68 -7.11
N GLY A 76 -11.82 -1.69 -6.14
CA GLY A 76 -12.81 -2.75 -5.90
C GLY A 76 -12.36 -3.84 -4.92
N TRP A 77 -11.19 -3.70 -4.31
CA TRP A 77 -10.64 -4.70 -3.40
C TRP A 77 -11.28 -4.61 -2.00
N GLY A 78 -11.37 -5.74 -1.31
CA GLY A 78 -11.77 -5.76 0.10
C GLY A 78 -10.58 -5.37 0.98
N VAL A 79 -10.59 -4.18 1.55
CA VAL A 79 -9.54 -3.72 2.46
C VAL A 79 -9.68 -4.43 3.81
N THR A 80 -8.61 -5.05 4.28
CA THR A 80 -8.57 -5.81 5.55
C THR A 80 -7.79 -5.11 6.65
N GLY A 81 -7.02 -4.07 6.33
CA GLY A 81 -6.26 -3.29 7.30
C GLY A 81 -5.41 -2.20 6.66
N GLU A 82 -4.98 -1.23 7.47
CA GLU A 82 -4.04 -0.18 7.07
C GLU A 82 -3.17 0.22 8.25
N GLU A 83 -1.86 0.34 8.05
CA GLU A 83 -0.90 0.69 9.10
C GLU A 83 0.28 1.50 8.55
N LYS A 84 0.94 2.24 9.44
CA LYS A 84 2.17 2.97 9.12
C LYS A 84 3.39 2.05 9.21
N LEU A 85 4.33 2.24 8.29
CA LEU A 85 5.65 1.62 8.30
C LEU A 85 6.68 2.72 8.03
N GLY A 86 7.13 3.40 9.10
CA GLY A 86 7.92 4.62 8.97
C GLY A 86 7.18 5.67 8.13
N ARG A 87 7.80 6.12 7.03
CA ARG A 87 7.21 7.08 6.08
C ARG A 87 6.16 6.46 5.15
N TYR A 88 6.07 5.14 5.09
CA TYR A 88 5.16 4.44 4.20
C TYR A 88 3.78 4.21 4.84
N GLN A 89 2.78 4.11 3.98
CA GLN A 89 1.45 3.60 4.31
C GLN A 89 1.30 2.21 3.72
N ALA A 90 1.15 1.20 4.57
CA ALA A 90 0.81 -0.15 4.16
C ALA A 90 -0.71 -0.34 4.22
N VAL A 91 -1.27 -1.05 3.25
CA VAL A 91 -2.69 -1.43 3.21
C VAL A 91 -2.79 -2.90 2.86
N SER A 92 -3.36 -3.71 3.76
CA SER A 92 -3.70 -5.10 3.45
C SER A 92 -5.08 -5.18 2.80
N PHE A 93 -5.20 -5.99 1.76
CA PHE A 93 -6.44 -6.15 1.01
C PHE A 93 -6.51 -7.50 0.31
N ALA A 94 -7.72 -7.94 -0.01
CA ALA A 94 -7.95 -9.27 -0.56
C ALA A 94 -9.03 -9.32 -1.63
N GLY A 95 -8.89 -10.31 -2.50
CA GLY A 95 -9.76 -10.56 -3.65
C GLY A 95 -10.79 -11.67 -3.42
N GLU A 96 -10.72 -12.37 -2.29
CA GLU A 96 -11.59 -13.52 -2.01
C GLU A 96 -11.88 -13.64 -0.52
N PHE A 97 -13.12 -14.00 -0.21
CA PHE A 97 -13.63 -14.10 1.16
C PHE A 97 -14.56 -15.30 1.27
N GLN A 98 -14.37 -16.10 2.31
CA GLN A 98 -15.21 -17.23 2.62
C GLN A 98 -15.66 -17.18 4.09
N GLY A 99 -16.97 -17.09 4.30
CA GLY A 99 -17.56 -17.13 5.63
C GLY A 99 -17.52 -18.54 6.21
N GLY A 100 -17.23 -18.64 7.51
CA GLY A 100 -17.33 -19.86 8.29
C GLY A 100 -18.41 -19.76 9.36
N THR A 101 -18.47 -20.77 10.22
CA THR A 101 -19.39 -20.76 11.38
C THR A 101 -19.02 -19.65 12.37
N SER A 102 -20.01 -19.14 13.10
CA SER A 102 -19.82 -18.16 14.18
C SER A 102 -19.13 -16.86 13.76
N GLY A 103 -19.32 -16.43 12.50
CA GLY A 103 -18.75 -15.18 11.98
C GLY A 103 -17.24 -15.23 11.72
N SER A 104 -16.67 -16.43 11.67
CA SER A 104 -15.30 -16.62 11.18
C SER A 104 -15.21 -16.33 9.68
N CYS A 105 -14.03 -15.92 9.23
CA CYS A 105 -13.80 -15.60 7.83
C CYS A 105 -12.40 -16.06 7.42
N GLN A 106 -12.34 -16.76 6.30
CA GLN A 106 -11.12 -17.05 5.57
C GLN A 106 -10.96 -16.03 4.43
N ILE A 107 -9.73 -15.57 4.23
CA ILE A 107 -9.33 -14.52 3.29
C ILE A 107 -8.36 -15.12 2.27
N GLY A 108 -8.73 -15.06 1.00
CA GLY A 108 -7.91 -15.53 -0.12
C GLY A 108 -7.46 -14.38 -1.02
N GLN A 109 -6.45 -14.63 -1.85
CA GLN A 109 -5.91 -13.65 -2.80
C GLN A 109 -5.55 -12.31 -2.14
N GLY A 110 -4.92 -12.40 -0.97
CA GLY A 110 -4.57 -11.27 -0.15
C GLY A 110 -3.17 -10.75 -0.42
N ASN A 111 -3.04 -9.45 -0.22
CA ASN A 111 -1.91 -8.64 -0.63
C ASN A 111 -1.65 -7.55 0.41
N VAL A 112 -0.47 -6.93 0.34
CA VAL A 112 -0.16 -5.66 1.02
C VAL A 112 0.39 -4.67 0.01
N ALA A 113 -0.32 -3.56 -0.19
CA ALA A 113 0.19 -2.47 -1.01
C ALA A 113 0.96 -1.49 -0.14
N ILE A 114 2.10 -1.03 -0.65
CA ILE A 114 2.98 -0.08 0.02
C ILE A 114 2.92 1.24 -0.74
N PHE A 115 2.56 2.30 -0.04
CA PHE A 115 2.41 3.64 -0.58
C PHE A 115 3.35 4.65 0.09
N GLU A 116 3.70 5.69 -0.63
CA GLU A 116 4.37 6.90 -0.11
C GLU A 116 3.73 8.13 -0.74
N GLY A 117 3.25 9.07 0.10
CA GLY A 117 2.62 10.30 -0.38
C GLY A 117 1.43 10.07 -1.34
N GLY A 118 0.69 8.97 -1.15
CA GLY A 118 -0.44 8.61 -2.01
C GLY A 118 -0.05 7.86 -3.29
N ARG A 119 1.24 7.69 -3.59
CA ARG A 119 1.72 6.92 -4.75
C ARG A 119 1.93 5.45 -4.36
N LEU A 120 1.41 4.52 -5.16
CA LEU A 120 1.71 3.10 -5.03
C LEU A 120 3.16 2.84 -5.44
N LEU A 121 3.88 2.12 -4.58
CA LEU A 121 5.28 1.75 -4.82
C LEU A 121 5.41 0.27 -5.17
N ALA A 122 4.76 -0.59 -4.39
CA ALA A 122 4.86 -2.03 -4.54
C ALA A 122 3.65 -2.75 -3.95
N VAL A 123 3.50 -4.02 -4.35
CA VAL A 123 2.53 -4.95 -3.77
C VAL A 123 3.27 -6.21 -3.34
N ALA A 124 3.10 -6.59 -2.07
CA ALA A 124 3.50 -7.87 -1.53
C ALA A 124 2.33 -8.87 -1.62
N TYR A 125 2.61 -10.10 -2.01
CA TYR A 125 1.60 -11.15 -2.19
C TYR A 125 2.20 -12.55 -2.01
N ALA A 126 1.33 -13.52 -1.75
CA ALA A 126 1.71 -14.93 -1.77
C ALA A 126 1.79 -15.44 -3.22
N GLU A 127 2.90 -16.09 -3.56
CA GLU A 127 3.10 -16.65 -4.89
C GLU A 127 2.07 -17.74 -5.20
N ARG A 128 1.87 -18.00 -6.50
CA ARG A 128 0.97 -19.07 -6.94
C ARG A 128 1.44 -20.41 -6.34
N GLY A 129 0.54 -21.11 -5.67
CA GLY A 129 0.82 -22.40 -5.04
C GLY A 129 1.39 -22.29 -3.62
N ALA A 130 1.57 -21.08 -3.09
CA ALA A 130 1.85 -20.90 -1.68
C ALA A 130 0.71 -21.49 -0.82
N PRO A 131 1.03 -22.17 0.30
CA PRO A 131 0.03 -22.86 1.12
C PRO A 131 -0.91 -21.89 1.85
N ARG A 132 -0.51 -20.63 2.00
CA ARG A 132 -1.24 -19.59 2.73
C ARG A 132 -1.18 -18.27 1.99
N SER A 133 -2.29 -17.54 2.01
CA SER A 133 -2.41 -16.17 1.51
C SER A 133 -2.28 -15.17 2.66
N ILE A 134 -1.95 -13.91 2.37
CA ILE A 134 -2.03 -12.82 3.35
C ILE A 134 -3.49 -12.57 3.71
N GLY A 135 -3.80 -12.37 4.98
CA GLY A 135 -5.13 -11.97 5.47
C GLY A 135 -5.17 -10.53 5.97
N GLY A 136 -4.11 -10.09 6.64
CA GLY A 136 -4.05 -8.75 7.22
C GLY A 136 -2.67 -8.36 7.73
N ILE A 137 -2.58 -7.13 8.23
CA ILE A 137 -1.38 -6.58 8.86
C ILE A 137 -1.69 -6.10 10.28
N ALA A 138 -0.69 -6.17 11.16
CA ALA A 138 -0.72 -5.56 12.48
C ALA A 138 0.62 -4.88 12.77
N PRO A 139 0.66 -3.85 13.64
CA PRO A 139 1.91 -3.25 14.11
C PRO A 139 2.84 -4.29 14.75
N LEU A 140 4.14 -4.17 14.48
CA LEU A 140 5.19 -4.97 15.11
C LEU A 140 6.24 -4.04 15.72
N TRP A 141 6.43 -4.13 17.03
CA TRP A 141 7.40 -3.31 17.76
C TRP A 141 8.85 -3.80 17.53
N PRO A 142 9.86 -2.92 17.49
CA PRO A 142 9.76 -1.45 17.54
C PRO A 142 9.32 -0.84 16.22
N ASP A 143 9.81 -1.37 15.09
CA ASP A 143 9.57 -0.82 13.77
C ASP A 143 9.30 -1.95 12.77
N GLY A 144 8.04 -2.13 12.41
CA GLY A 144 7.63 -3.12 11.44
C GLY A 144 6.13 -3.39 11.44
N LEU A 145 5.75 -4.28 10.54
CA LEU A 145 4.41 -4.84 10.48
C LEU A 145 4.51 -6.36 10.47
N ARG A 146 3.61 -7.02 11.19
CA ARG A 146 3.39 -8.45 11.08
C ARG A 146 2.29 -8.72 10.06
N LEU A 147 2.59 -9.55 9.08
CA LEU A 147 1.63 -10.11 8.15
C LEU A 147 1.03 -11.36 8.78
N TRP A 148 -0.29 -11.40 8.85
CA TRP A 148 -1.06 -12.57 9.26
C TRP A 148 -1.61 -13.24 8.01
N ASP A 149 -1.69 -14.57 8.02
CA ASP A 149 -2.37 -15.28 6.95
C ASP A 149 -3.89 -15.06 6.99
N GLY A 150 -4.55 -15.53 5.94
CA GLY A 150 -5.99 -15.45 5.78
C GLY A 150 -6.76 -16.67 6.26
N ASP A 151 -6.18 -17.59 7.02
CA ASP A 151 -6.93 -18.76 7.50
C ASP A 151 -7.96 -18.36 8.57
N PHE A 152 -8.94 -19.22 8.83
CA PHE A 152 -9.94 -19.02 9.89
C PHE A 152 -9.27 -18.80 11.26
N LEU A 153 -8.17 -19.51 11.50
CA LEU A 153 -7.29 -19.36 12.65
C LEU A 153 -5.97 -18.74 12.19
N ALA A 154 -5.99 -17.42 11.98
CA ALA A 154 -4.88 -16.71 11.40
C ALA A 154 -3.56 -16.94 12.16
N ALA A 155 -2.52 -17.34 11.43
CA ALA A 155 -1.17 -17.48 11.98
C ALA A 155 -0.22 -16.42 11.39
N PRO A 156 0.90 -16.10 12.08
CA PRO A 156 1.94 -15.25 11.52
C PRO A 156 2.46 -15.83 10.20
N LEU A 157 2.64 -14.96 9.21
CA LEU A 157 3.13 -15.32 7.89
C LEU A 157 4.53 -14.76 7.64
N ALA A 158 4.73 -13.47 7.92
CA ALA A 158 6.00 -12.77 7.74
C ALA A 158 6.03 -11.46 8.53
N ASP A 159 7.21 -10.84 8.59
CA ASP A 159 7.39 -9.48 9.06
C ASP A 159 7.83 -8.60 7.89
N LEU A 160 7.25 -7.40 7.78
CA LEU A 160 7.68 -6.34 6.88
C LEU A 160 8.41 -5.27 7.69
N ARG A 161 9.63 -4.93 7.28
CA ARG A 161 10.47 -3.91 7.93
C ARG A 161 11.03 -2.94 6.89
N PRO A 162 11.33 -1.69 7.26
CA PRO A 162 12.14 -0.83 6.41
C PRO A 162 13.52 -1.48 6.19
N ALA A 163 14.10 -1.31 5.01
CA ALA A 163 15.52 -1.61 4.83
C ALA A 163 16.33 -0.70 5.78
N GLY A 164 17.25 -1.30 6.53
CA GLY A 164 18.14 -0.59 7.46
C GLY A 164 19.14 0.31 6.77
#